data_AF-A0A1X2ICH2-F1
#
_entry.id   AF-A0A1X2ICH2-F1
#
_cell.length_a   1.000
_cell.length_b   1.000
_cell.length_c   1.000
_cell.angle_alpha   90.00
_cell.angle_beta   90.00
_cell.angle_gamma   90.00
#
_symmetry.space_group_name_H-M   'P 1'
#
loop_
_entity.id
_entity.type
_entity.pdbx_description
1 polymer ?
#
loop_
_entity_poly.entity_id
_entity_poly.type
_entity_poly.pdbx_seq_one_letter_code
_entity_poly.pdbx_strand_id
1 'polypeptide(L)' 'FHPHVAGFWHRFTGKALGASMWFWMMYRAKQDGPVILGLRHPWDHGHHDEEH' A
#
# COMPACT_ATOMS: atom_id res chain seq x y z
N PHE A 1 2.38 -40.64 13.87
CA PHE A 1 2.34 -39.18 13.81
C PHE A 1 0.97 -38.74 13.34
N HIS A 2 0.15 -38.14 14.20
CA HIS A 2 -1.15 -37.56 13.82
C HIS A 2 -1.03 -36.04 13.87
N PRO A 3 -0.68 -35.36 12.76
CA PRO A 3 -0.63 -33.91 12.75
C PRO A 3 -2.05 -33.39 12.96
N HIS A 4 -2.26 -32.66 14.06
CA HIS A 4 -3.51 -31.94 14.30
C HIS A 4 -3.66 -30.88 13.21
N VAL A 5 -4.51 -31.16 12.23
CA VAL A 5 -4.81 -30.21 11.17
C VAL A 5 -5.42 -28.96 11.81
N ALA A 6 -4.78 -27.81 11.58
CA ALA A 6 -5.23 -26.55 12.12
C ALA A 6 -6.72 -26.37 11.76
N GLY A 7 -7.56 -26.20 12.79
CA GLY A 7 -9.01 -26.12 12.62
C GLY A 7 -9.40 -25.03 11.62
N PHE A 8 -10.57 -25.19 10.99
CA PHE A 8 -11.07 -24.27 9.95
C PHE A 8 -10.92 -22.79 10.34
N TRP A 9 -11.27 -22.47 11.59
CA TRP A 9 -11.09 -21.14 12.17
C TRP A 9 -9.66 -20.64 12.11
N HIS A 10 -8.68 -21.46 12.49
CA HIS A 10 -7.26 -21.09 12.48
C HIS A 10 -6.76 -20.72 11.07
N ARG A 11 -7.22 -21.47 10.06
CA ARG A 11 -6.88 -21.20 8.65
C ARG A 11 -7.58 -19.95 8.12
N PHE A 12 -8.81 -19.70 8.56
CA PHE A 12 -9.58 -18.52 8.21
C PHE A 12 -8.97 -17.26 8.82
N THR A 13 -8.68 -17.25 10.13
CA THR A 13 -8.07 -16.08 10.78
C THR A 13 -6.68 -15.80 10.23
N GLY A 14 -5.87 -16.83 9.93
CA GLY A 14 -4.57 -16.64 9.29
C GLY A 14 -4.68 -15.98 7.91
N LYS A 15 -5.66 -16.39 7.09
CA LYS A 15 -5.94 -15.75 5.80
C LYS A 15 -6.50 -14.34 5.95
N ALA A 16 -7.40 -14.12 6.90
CA ALA A 16 -7.97 -12.80 7.18
C ALA A 16 -6.88 -11.82 7.61
N LEU A 17 -6.01 -12.21 8.53
CA LEU A 17 -4.89 -11.38 9.00
C LEU A 17 -3.90 -11.06 7.87
N GLY A 18 -3.52 -12.05 7.06
CA GLY A 18 -2.67 -11.82 5.89
C GLY A 18 -3.33 -10.89 4.87
N ALA A 19 -4.61 -11.13 4.55
CA ALA A 19 -5.38 -10.28 3.66
C ALA A 19 -5.52 -8.84 4.20
N SER A 20 -5.73 -8.67 5.51
CA SER A 20 -5.78 -7.36 6.15
C SER A 20 -4.44 -6.62 6.09
N MET A 21 -3.31 -7.31 6.25
CA MET A 21 -1.98 -6.72 6.08
C MET A 21 -1.78 -6.16 4.66
N TRP A 22 -2.08 -6.97 3.64
CA TRP A 22 -1.97 -6.54 2.24
C TRP A 22 -2.99 -5.47 1.88
N PHE A 23 -4.22 -5.57 2.40
CA PHE A 23 -5.25 -4.55 2.25
C PHE A 23 -4.80 -3.21 2.83
N TRP A 24 -4.18 -3.21 4.01
CA TRP A 24 -3.63 -2.00 4.62
C TRP A 24 -2.51 -1.39 3.78
N MET A 25 -1.62 -2.22 3.24
CA MET A 25 -0.53 -1.77 2.39
C MET A 25 -1.04 -1.13 1.10
N MET A 26 -2.05 -1.71 0.44
CA MET A 26 -2.67 -1.09 -0.74
C MET A 26 -3.52 0.13 -0.41
N TYR A 27 -4.22 0.14 0.72
CA TYR A 27 -4.92 1.32 1.23
C TYR A 27 -3.95 2.49 1.42
N ARG A 28 -2.80 2.20 2.05
CA ARG A 28 -1.75 3.19 2.24
C ARG A 28 -1.08 3.58 0.92
N ALA A 29 -0.82 2.64 0.01
CA ALA A 29 -0.31 2.95 -1.33
C ALA A 29 -1.28 3.81 -2.15
N LYS A 30 -2.59 3.71 -1.92
CA LYS A 30 -3.58 4.61 -2.54
C LYS A 30 -3.54 6.01 -1.92
N GLN A 31 -3.31 6.12 -0.61
CA GLN A 31 -3.17 7.41 0.08
C GLN A 31 -1.84 8.11 -0.25
N ASP A 32 -0.74 7.34 -0.32
CA ASP A 32 0.60 7.82 -0.68
C ASP A 32 0.81 7.82 -2.23
N GLY A 33 -0.18 7.34 -2.99
CA GLY A 33 -0.19 7.29 -4.44
C GLY A 33 0.06 8.65 -5.12
N PRO A 34 -0.52 9.78 -4.66
CA PRO A 34 -0.21 11.09 -5.23
C PRO A 34 1.24 11.54 -5.01
N VAL A 35 1.90 11.03 -3.96
CA VAL A 35 3.29 11.37 -3.60
C VAL A 35 4.28 10.55 -4.42
N ILE A 36 3.95 9.29 -4.72
CA ILE A 36 4.82 8.37 -5.50
C ILE A 36 4.59 8.52 -7.02
N LEU A 37 3.37 8.82 -7.49
CA LEU A 37 3.04 8.90 -8.92
C LEU A 37 3.56 10.18 -9.62
N GLY A 38 4.40 10.98 -8.96
CA GLY A 38 5.12 12.10 -9.58
C GLY A 38 4.23 13.26 -10.07
N LEU A 39 2.92 13.28 -9.77
CA LEU A 39 2.01 14.37 -10.16
C LEU A 39 2.28 15.69 -9.43
N ARG A 40 3.12 15.67 -8.38
CA ARG A 40 3.66 16.86 -7.72
C ARG A 40 5.09 16.59 -7.28
N HIS A 41 6.05 17.07 -8.06
CA HIS A 41 7.39 17.31 -7.52
C HIS A 41 7.31 18.48 -6.53
N PRO A 42 7.91 18.40 -5.32
CA PRO A 42 8.03 19.55 -4.41
C PRO A 42 8.79 20.75 -5.02
N TRP A 43 9.47 20.55 -6.15
CA TRP A 43 10.26 21.54 -6.88
C TRP A 43 9.78 21.73 -8.32
N ASP A 44 8.51 21.45 -8.61
CA ASP A 44 7.86 21.94 -9.83
C ASP A 44 7.60 23.46 -9.70
N HIS A 45 8.69 24.19 -9.49
CA HIS A 45 8.86 25.60 -9.77
C HIS A 45 9.65 25.65 -11.07
N GLY A 46 9.01 25.21 -12.16
CA GLY A 46 9.49 25.43 -13.50
C GLY A 46 9.57 26.92 -13.76
N HIS A 47 10.77 27.45 -13.49
CA HIS A 47 11.47 28.53 -14.16
C HIS A 47 10.68 29.82 -14.43
N HIS A 48 11.21 30.89 -13.83
CA HIS A 48 11.15 32.24 -14.35
C HIS A 48 11.22 32.22 -15.89
N ASP A 49 10.09 32.49 -16.53
CA ASP A 49 10.07 33.02 -17.90
C ASP A 49 10.72 34.41 -17.81
N GLU A 50 12.03 34.40 -18.02
CA GLU A 50 12.74 35.52 -18.61
C GLU A 50 12.10 35.79 -19.99
N GLU A 51 11.19 36.76 -20.08
CA GLU A 51 10.89 37.42 -21.35
C GLU A 51 11.12 38.93 -21.20
N HIS A 52 12.05 39.39 -22.04
CA HIS A 52 12.59 40.74 -22.18
C HIS A 52 11.58 41.72 -22.81
#